data_AF-A0A4V1VKG6-F1
#
_entry.id   AF-A0A4V1VKG6-F1
#
_cell.length_a   1.000
_cell.length_b   1.000
_cell.length_c   1.000
_cell.angle_alpha   90.00
_cell.angle_beta   90.00
_cell.angle_gamma   90.00
#
_symmetry.space_group_name_H-M   'P 1'
#
loop_
_entity.id
_entity.type
_entity.pdbx_description
1 polymer ?
#
loop_
_entity_poly.entity_id
_entity_poly.type
_entity_poly.pdbx_seq_one_letter_code
_entity_poly.pdbx_strand_id
1 'polypeptide(L)'
;MANLFEEFTASIGSIAMYFEEVAARVDKNPVSNPPTEGDWIVVSEDRHVIVLYKDGAIVKTITSFSTGGTWHGKPHPTPTGKGFKVIQKDADHESSLYKNPKTGRPAKMPLYVQFAPAVGFHVGDPGTASHGCIHLTQSDAQFVFDWSHVGTTHVWVIPRQQQHKKDAKDE
;
A
#
# COMPACT_ATOMS: atom_id res chain seq x y z
N MET A 1 -24.73 46.61 -13.85
CA MET A 1 -23.28 46.40 -13.67
C MET A 1 -22.96 45.95 -12.23
N ALA A 2 -23.68 44.95 -11.68
CA ALA A 2 -23.47 44.47 -10.30
C ALA A 2 -23.23 42.94 -10.23
N ASN A 3 -23.70 42.15 -11.21
CA ASN A 3 -23.52 40.69 -11.19
C ASN A 3 -22.08 40.20 -11.41
N LEU A 4 -21.24 40.94 -12.16
CA LEU A 4 -19.94 40.42 -12.56
C LEU A 4 -18.92 40.39 -11.40
N PHE A 5 -19.12 41.24 -10.38
CA PHE A 5 -18.24 41.27 -9.20
C PHE A 5 -18.63 40.22 -8.14
N GLU A 6 -19.92 39.92 -7.97
CA GLU A 6 -20.37 38.85 -7.04
C GLU A 6 -20.04 37.44 -7.56
N GLU A 7 -20.14 37.20 -8.87
CA GLU A 7 -19.76 35.91 -9.45
C GLU A 7 -18.24 35.67 -9.36
N PHE A 8 -17.43 36.73 -9.47
CA PHE A 8 -15.97 36.64 -9.36
C PHE A 8 -15.52 36.36 -7.92
N THR A 9 -16.18 36.96 -6.91
CA THR A 9 -15.90 36.71 -5.49
C THR A 9 -16.40 35.34 -5.01
N ALA A 10 -17.53 34.86 -5.53
CA ALA A 10 -18.01 33.50 -5.26
C ALA A 10 -17.07 32.42 -5.82
N SER A 11 -16.52 32.64 -7.02
CA SER A 11 -15.59 31.70 -7.67
C SER A 11 -14.27 31.54 -6.91
N ILE A 12 -13.63 32.65 -6.52
CA ILE A 12 -12.41 32.61 -5.69
C ILE A 12 -12.68 32.08 -4.28
N GLY A 13 -13.87 32.31 -3.71
CA GLY A 13 -14.29 31.72 -2.45
C GLY A 13 -14.44 30.19 -2.54
N SER A 14 -15.09 29.66 -3.58
CA SER A 14 -15.17 28.22 -3.83
C SER A 14 -13.81 27.58 -4.07
N ILE A 15 -12.93 28.26 -4.80
CA ILE A 15 -11.56 27.78 -5.06
C ILE A 15 -10.74 27.77 -3.76
N ALA A 16 -10.80 28.81 -2.94
CA ALA A 16 -10.10 28.88 -1.66
C ALA A 16 -10.62 27.82 -0.66
N MET A 17 -11.95 27.63 -0.55
CA MET A 17 -12.50 26.55 0.28
C MET A 17 -12.12 25.17 -0.24
N TYR A 18 -12.10 24.97 -1.56
CA TYR A 18 -11.64 23.72 -2.17
C TYR A 18 -10.15 23.47 -1.87
N PHE A 19 -9.30 24.50 -1.92
CA PHE A 19 -7.89 24.39 -1.55
C PHE A 19 -7.71 24.09 -0.06
N GLU A 20 -8.45 24.74 0.83
CA GLU A 20 -8.40 24.47 2.27
C GLU A 20 -8.88 23.05 2.59
N GLU A 21 -9.94 22.57 1.94
CA GLU A 21 -10.43 21.20 2.11
C GLU A 21 -9.41 20.18 1.58
N VAL A 22 -8.78 20.44 0.44
CA VAL A 22 -7.71 19.60 -0.13
C VAL A 22 -6.49 19.60 0.81
N ALA A 23 -6.05 20.75 1.31
CA ALA A 23 -4.93 20.86 2.24
C ALA A 23 -5.22 20.12 3.57
N ALA A 24 -6.42 20.27 4.12
CA ALA A 24 -6.83 19.56 5.33
C ALA A 24 -6.92 18.03 5.15
N ARG A 25 -7.23 17.55 3.94
CA ARG A 25 -7.15 16.12 3.57
C ARG A 25 -5.70 15.64 3.48
N VAL A 26 -4.80 16.49 2.99
CA VAL A 26 -3.35 16.19 2.90
C VAL A 26 -2.72 16.11 4.30
N ASP A 27 -3.07 16.99 5.24
CA ASP A 27 -2.50 16.99 6.60
C ASP A 27 -2.89 15.76 7.46
N LYS A 28 -4.01 15.09 7.13
CA LYS A 28 -4.42 13.83 7.79
C LYS A 28 -3.95 12.58 7.05
N ASN A 29 -3.34 12.74 5.87
CA ASN A 29 -2.89 11.62 5.08
C ASN A 29 -1.57 11.09 5.65
N PRO A 30 -1.49 9.79 6.02
CA PRO A 30 -0.25 9.26 6.54
C PRO A 30 0.83 9.12 5.46
N VAL A 31 0.52 9.25 4.17
CA VAL A 31 1.48 9.21 3.06
C VAL A 31 1.74 10.61 2.53
N SER A 32 3.01 11.03 2.52
CA SER A 32 3.47 12.27 1.88
C SER A 32 3.31 12.22 0.36
N ASN A 33 2.72 13.25 -0.23
CA ASN A 33 2.41 13.37 -1.67
C ASN A 33 1.63 12.15 -2.20
N PRO A 34 0.41 11.93 -1.68
CA PRO A 34 -0.42 10.79 -2.08
C PRO A 34 -0.83 10.91 -3.56
N PRO A 35 -1.19 9.79 -4.20
CA PRO A 35 -1.84 9.83 -5.51
C PRO A 35 -3.13 10.65 -5.44
N THR A 36 -3.39 11.46 -6.47
CA THR A 36 -4.59 12.32 -6.56
C THR A 36 -5.65 11.78 -7.51
N GLU A 37 -5.32 10.77 -8.31
CA GLU A 37 -6.19 10.17 -9.32
C GLU A 37 -5.96 8.66 -9.42
N GLY A 38 -6.99 7.93 -9.86
CA GLY A 38 -6.95 6.49 -10.05
C GLY A 38 -6.98 5.68 -8.75
N ASP A 39 -6.93 4.36 -8.92
CA ASP A 39 -6.96 3.41 -7.81
C ASP A 39 -5.53 2.99 -7.41
N TRP A 40 -5.15 3.25 -6.17
CA TRP A 40 -3.81 2.96 -5.66
C TRP A 40 -3.85 2.18 -4.36
N ILE A 41 -2.92 1.22 -4.21
CA ILE A 41 -2.54 0.63 -2.93
C ILE A 41 -1.13 1.12 -2.61
N VAL A 42 -1.01 1.98 -1.61
CA VAL A 42 0.29 2.50 -1.16
C VAL A 42 0.71 1.77 0.10
N VAL A 43 1.83 1.05 0.03
CA VAL A 43 2.46 0.33 1.15
C VAL A 43 3.61 1.17 1.66
N SER A 44 3.43 1.83 2.80
CA SER A 44 4.45 2.64 3.46
C SER A 44 5.15 1.81 4.53
N GLU A 45 6.31 1.23 4.22
CA GLU A 45 7.05 0.45 5.22
C GLU A 45 7.69 1.34 6.30
N ASP A 46 8.11 2.55 5.94
CA ASP A 46 8.67 3.56 6.85
C ASP A 46 7.68 3.99 7.94
N ARG A 47 6.40 4.11 7.59
CA ARG A 47 5.33 4.51 8.49
C ARG A 47 4.48 3.34 8.99
N HIS A 48 4.80 2.13 8.54
CA HIS A 48 4.05 0.90 8.82
C HIS A 48 2.53 1.06 8.60
N VAL A 49 2.15 1.51 7.41
CA VAL A 49 0.75 1.68 7.01
C VAL A 49 0.55 1.31 5.54
N ILE A 50 -0.58 0.68 5.22
CA ILE A 50 -1.07 0.55 3.84
C ILE A 50 -2.30 1.44 3.70
N VAL A 51 -2.34 2.26 2.66
CA VAL A 51 -3.48 3.12 2.35
C VAL A 51 -3.97 2.83 0.95
N LEU A 52 -5.27 2.59 0.84
CA LEU A 52 -5.95 2.40 -0.43
C LEU A 52 -6.63 3.71 -0.82
N TYR A 53 -6.41 4.15 -2.05
CA TYR A 53 -6.96 5.38 -2.62
C TYR A 53 -7.86 5.07 -3.80
N LYS A 54 -8.97 5.81 -3.88
CA LYS A 54 -9.79 5.92 -5.08
C LYS A 54 -9.89 7.39 -5.45
N ASP A 55 -9.30 7.77 -6.58
CA ASP A 55 -9.28 9.15 -7.09
C ASP A 55 -8.85 10.17 -6.01
N GLY A 56 -7.75 9.84 -5.32
CA GLY A 56 -7.18 10.65 -4.25
C GLY A 56 -7.90 10.58 -2.90
N ALA A 57 -9.09 9.99 -2.82
CA ALA A 57 -9.78 9.76 -1.56
C ALA A 57 -9.32 8.47 -0.90
N ILE A 58 -9.02 8.50 0.41
CA ILE A 58 -8.72 7.29 1.18
C ILE A 58 -9.98 6.45 1.30
N VAL A 59 -9.94 5.20 0.85
CA VAL A 59 -11.03 4.23 1.02
C VAL A 59 -10.78 3.25 2.16
N LYS A 60 -9.51 3.00 2.49
CA LYS A 60 -9.13 2.12 3.61
C LYS A 60 -7.70 2.41 4.06
N THR A 61 -7.48 2.27 5.37
CA THR A 61 -6.17 2.29 6.01
C THR A 61 -5.96 0.98 6.76
N ILE A 62 -4.81 0.36 6.60
CA ILE A 62 -4.42 -0.91 7.25
C ILE A 62 -3.11 -0.68 7.98
N THR A 63 -3.08 -1.03 9.26
CA THR A 63 -1.89 -0.92 10.14
C THR A 63 -1.44 -2.26 10.71
N SER A 64 -2.17 -3.34 10.43
CA SER A 64 -1.79 -4.72 10.80
C SER A 64 -1.41 -5.49 9.54
N PHE A 65 -0.13 -5.47 9.22
CA PHE A 65 0.46 -6.22 8.11
C PHE A 65 1.93 -6.52 8.36
N SER A 66 2.48 -7.50 7.65
CA SER A 66 3.93 -7.69 7.57
C SER A 66 4.39 -7.62 6.11
N THR A 67 5.67 -7.30 5.93
CA THR A 67 6.35 -7.31 4.63
C THR A 67 7.50 -8.31 4.63
N GLY A 68 8.23 -8.37 3.52
CA GLY A 68 9.41 -9.20 3.37
C GLY A 68 10.51 -8.87 4.38
N GLY A 69 11.07 -9.89 5.02
CA GLY A 69 12.10 -9.74 6.05
C GLY A 69 13.34 -10.60 5.81
N THR A 70 14.10 -10.83 6.87
CA THR A 70 15.27 -11.72 6.83
C THR A 70 14.87 -13.13 7.24
N TRP A 71 15.19 -14.12 6.41
CA TRP A 71 14.95 -15.53 6.68
C TRP A 71 16.26 -16.32 6.57
N HIS A 72 16.58 -17.13 7.59
CA HIS A 72 17.87 -17.84 7.71
C HIS A 72 19.12 -16.96 7.41
N GLY A 73 19.11 -15.72 7.87
CA GLY A 73 20.21 -14.77 7.65
C GLY A 73 20.26 -14.18 6.23
N LYS A 74 19.30 -14.49 5.35
CA LYS A 74 19.21 -13.94 3.99
C LYS A 74 18.06 -12.92 3.90
N PRO A 75 18.28 -11.75 3.29
CA PRO A 75 17.22 -10.76 3.12
C PRO A 75 16.27 -11.17 1.99
N HIS A 76 14.97 -11.07 2.26
CA HIS A 76 13.87 -11.27 1.31
C HIS A 76 12.90 -10.08 1.34
N PRO A 77 13.38 -8.85 1.03
CA PRO A 77 12.57 -7.65 1.15
C PRO A 77 11.42 -7.63 0.13
N THR A 78 10.34 -6.97 0.48
CA THR A 78 9.31 -6.61 -0.50
C THR A 78 9.90 -5.62 -1.52
N PRO A 79 9.68 -5.80 -2.84
CA PRO A 79 10.20 -4.90 -3.85
C PRO A 79 9.59 -3.50 -3.72
N THR A 80 10.42 -2.46 -3.83
CA THR A 80 10.04 -1.06 -3.60
C THR A 80 9.94 -0.26 -4.90
N GLY A 81 9.13 0.80 -4.91
CA GLY A 81 8.91 1.68 -6.07
C GLY A 81 7.44 1.91 -6.40
N LYS A 82 7.18 2.87 -7.32
CA LYS A 82 5.84 3.36 -7.71
C LYS A 82 5.31 2.75 -9.03
N GLY A 83 6.02 1.78 -9.60
CA GLY A 83 5.75 1.25 -10.95
C GLY A 83 4.93 -0.04 -11.00
N PHE A 84 4.42 -0.52 -9.88
CA PHE A 84 3.71 -1.80 -9.84
C PHE A 84 2.21 -1.61 -10.13
N LYS A 85 1.57 -2.71 -10.52
CA LYS A 85 0.12 -2.83 -10.69
C LYS A 85 -0.31 -4.21 -10.26
N VAL A 86 -1.59 -4.37 -9.93
CA VAL A 86 -2.16 -5.70 -9.75
C VAL A 86 -2.12 -6.45 -11.08
N ILE A 87 -1.46 -7.60 -11.12
CA ILE A 87 -1.25 -8.41 -12.34
C ILE A 87 -2.05 -9.71 -12.34
N GLN A 88 -2.37 -10.26 -11.17
CA GLN A 88 -3.15 -11.49 -11.04
C GLN A 88 -3.88 -11.49 -9.70
N LYS A 89 -5.02 -12.17 -9.65
CA LYS A 89 -5.74 -12.49 -8.42
C LYS A 89 -6.10 -13.97 -8.40
N ASP A 90 -5.95 -14.62 -7.26
CA ASP A 90 -6.28 -16.04 -7.06
C ASP A 90 -6.72 -16.28 -5.61
N ALA A 91 -7.99 -16.65 -5.43
CA ALA A 91 -8.59 -16.79 -4.09
C ALA A 91 -8.01 -18.00 -3.33
N ASP A 92 -7.66 -19.07 -4.04
CA ASP A 92 -7.22 -20.35 -3.48
C ASP A 92 -5.74 -20.63 -3.74
N HIS A 93 -4.95 -19.56 -3.90
CA HIS A 93 -3.59 -19.64 -4.38
C HIS A 93 -2.70 -20.55 -3.52
N GLU A 94 -1.89 -21.37 -4.19
CA GLU A 94 -0.89 -22.23 -3.58
C GLU A 94 0.50 -21.90 -4.15
N SER A 95 1.49 -21.77 -3.27
CA SER A 95 2.86 -21.43 -3.67
C SER A 95 3.52 -22.59 -4.44
N SER A 96 4.08 -22.28 -5.60
CA SER A 96 4.96 -23.21 -6.34
C SER A 96 6.38 -23.29 -5.77
N LEU A 97 6.78 -22.33 -4.93
CA LEU A 97 8.13 -22.20 -4.39
C LEU A 97 8.23 -22.66 -2.92
N TYR A 98 7.17 -22.44 -2.14
CA TYR A 98 7.15 -22.70 -0.71
C TYR A 98 6.25 -23.87 -0.36
N LYS A 99 6.71 -24.68 0.59
CA LYS A 99 5.93 -25.78 1.17
C LYS A 99 5.63 -25.49 2.62
N ASN A 100 4.45 -25.89 3.07
CA ASN A 100 4.11 -25.89 4.48
C ASN A 100 5.02 -26.91 5.20
N PRO A 101 5.80 -26.50 6.20
CA PRO A 101 6.80 -27.38 6.83
C PRO A 101 6.16 -28.52 7.62
N LYS A 102 4.89 -28.39 8.05
CA LYS A 102 4.17 -29.44 8.80
C LYS A 102 3.56 -30.50 7.89
N THR A 103 3.09 -30.10 6.71
CA THR A 103 2.33 -31.00 5.82
C THR A 103 3.07 -31.40 4.55
N GLY A 104 4.16 -30.72 4.20
CA GLY A 104 4.92 -30.93 2.97
C GLY A 104 4.20 -30.50 1.69
N ARG A 105 2.94 -30.04 1.79
CA ARG A 105 2.14 -29.53 0.67
C ARG A 105 2.55 -28.11 0.29
N PRO A 106 2.24 -27.63 -0.92
CA PRO A 106 2.33 -26.22 -1.27
C PRO A 106 1.78 -25.30 -0.17
N ALA A 107 2.48 -24.21 0.12
CA ALA A 107 2.02 -23.23 1.10
C ALA A 107 0.79 -22.50 0.56
N LYS A 108 -0.32 -22.55 1.28
CA LYS A 108 -1.54 -21.81 0.92
C LYS A 108 -1.33 -20.32 1.15
N MET A 109 -1.76 -19.51 0.19
CA MET A 109 -1.73 -18.05 0.22
C MET A 109 -3.11 -17.51 -0.18
N PRO A 110 -4.15 -17.70 0.65
CA PRO A 110 -5.52 -17.37 0.28
C PRO A 110 -5.69 -15.88 -0.04
N LEU A 111 -6.60 -15.56 -0.96
CA LEU A 111 -6.91 -14.19 -1.40
C LEU A 111 -5.66 -13.49 -1.95
N TYR A 112 -4.90 -14.19 -2.78
CA TYR A 112 -3.67 -13.70 -3.37
C TYR A 112 -3.94 -12.62 -4.40
N VAL A 113 -3.31 -11.46 -4.22
CA VAL A 113 -3.31 -10.32 -5.15
C VAL A 113 -1.86 -10.02 -5.52
N GLN A 114 -1.45 -10.49 -6.69
CA GLN A 114 -0.08 -10.34 -7.17
C GLN A 114 0.16 -8.95 -7.75
N PHE A 115 1.29 -8.33 -7.40
CA PHE A 115 1.70 -7.04 -7.98
C PHE A 115 3.15 -7.01 -8.51
N ALA A 116 3.94 -8.03 -8.19
CA ALA A 116 5.31 -8.21 -8.68
C ALA A 116 5.60 -9.72 -8.88
N PRO A 117 6.68 -10.10 -9.59
CA PRO A 117 7.01 -11.51 -9.80
C PRO A 117 7.11 -12.29 -8.49
N ALA A 118 6.23 -13.29 -8.33
CA ALA A 118 6.08 -14.11 -7.12
C ALA A 118 5.79 -13.33 -5.81
N VAL A 119 5.36 -12.07 -5.88
CA VAL A 119 5.06 -11.22 -4.73
C VAL A 119 3.65 -10.64 -4.82
N GLY A 120 2.89 -10.79 -3.74
CA GLY A 120 1.53 -10.29 -3.64
C GLY A 120 1.06 -10.07 -2.20
N PHE A 121 -0.13 -9.51 -2.09
CA PHE A 121 -0.89 -9.48 -0.83
C PHE A 121 -1.62 -10.80 -0.66
N HIS A 122 -1.71 -11.33 0.55
CA HIS A 122 -2.57 -12.49 0.85
C HIS A 122 -2.84 -12.61 2.35
N VAL A 123 -3.74 -13.52 2.71
CA VAL A 123 -3.97 -13.90 4.10
C VAL A 123 -2.70 -14.51 4.69
N GLY A 124 -2.23 -13.96 5.79
CA GLY A 124 -1.09 -14.48 6.55
C GLY A 124 -1.07 -13.89 7.96
N ASP A 125 -0.05 -14.23 8.74
CA ASP A 125 0.17 -13.63 10.07
C ASP A 125 0.86 -12.25 9.92
N PRO A 126 0.20 -11.14 10.30
CA PRO A 126 0.79 -9.80 10.28
C PRO A 126 1.97 -9.61 11.24
N GLY A 127 2.16 -10.52 12.21
CA GLY A 127 3.32 -10.51 13.12
C GLY A 127 4.54 -11.22 12.56
N THR A 128 4.40 -11.98 11.47
CA THR A 128 5.47 -12.81 10.91
C THR A 128 5.94 -12.26 9.58
N ALA A 129 7.24 -11.92 9.50
CA ALA A 129 7.87 -11.49 8.26
C ALA A 129 7.79 -12.57 7.18
N SER A 130 7.61 -12.16 5.93
CA SER A 130 7.45 -13.05 4.78
C SER A 130 8.75 -13.17 3.96
N HIS A 131 8.69 -13.94 2.86
CA HIS A 131 9.71 -13.96 1.80
C HIS A 131 9.46 -12.92 0.69
N GLY A 132 8.80 -11.81 1.00
CA GLY A 132 8.55 -10.70 0.08
C GLY A 132 7.07 -10.34 -0.06
N CYS A 133 6.17 -11.30 0.15
CA CYS A 133 4.71 -11.07 0.16
C CYS A 133 4.28 -10.13 1.30
N ILE A 134 3.08 -9.58 1.19
CA ILE A 134 2.50 -8.75 2.23
C ILE A 134 1.41 -9.57 2.91
N HIS A 135 1.63 -9.95 4.17
CA HIS A 135 0.61 -10.66 4.94
C HIS A 135 -0.40 -9.67 5.49
N LEU A 136 -1.67 -9.98 5.30
CA LEU A 136 -2.81 -9.23 5.80
C LEU A 136 -3.67 -10.12 6.69
N THR A 137 -4.44 -9.49 7.58
CA THR A 137 -5.55 -10.16 8.25
C THR A 137 -6.55 -10.68 7.21
N GLN A 138 -7.36 -11.68 7.57
CA GLN A 138 -8.38 -12.25 6.67
C GLN A 138 -9.29 -11.16 6.08
N SER A 139 -9.79 -10.24 6.91
CA SER A 139 -10.69 -9.18 6.48
C SER A 139 -10.02 -8.15 5.57
N ASP A 140 -8.75 -7.82 5.84
CA ASP A 140 -8.02 -6.85 5.03
C ASP A 140 -7.60 -7.46 3.69
N ALA A 141 -7.20 -8.73 3.68
CA ALA A 141 -6.95 -9.48 2.46
C ALA A 141 -8.22 -9.57 1.60
N GLN A 142 -9.37 -9.85 2.20
CA GLN A 142 -10.65 -9.90 1.49
C GLN A 142 -11.00 -8.54 0.88
N PHE A 143 -10.84 -7.45 1.63
CA PHE A 143 -11.06 -6.11 1.09
C PHE A 143 -10.13 -5.81 -0.08
N VAL A 144 -8.82 -6.03 0.08
CA VAL A 144 -7.83 -5.79 -0.98
C VAL A 144 -8.13 -6.65 -2.21
N PHE A 145 -8.52 -7.90 -2.00
CA PHE A 145 -8.94 -8.78 -3.07
C PHE A 145 -10.17 -8.24 -3.78
N ASP A 146 -11.27 -7.93 -3.09
CA ASP A 146 -12.50 -7.52 -3.74
C ASP A 146 -12.39 -6.14 -4.41
N TRP A 147 -11.71 -5.21 -3.76
CA TRP A 147 -11.61 -3.81 -4.22
C TRP A 147 -10.64 -3.63 -5.40
N SER A 148 -9.58 -4.43 -5.47
CA SER A 148 -8.55 -4.24 -6.50
C SER A 148 -8.88 -4.90 -7.85
N HIS A 149 -8.42 -4.27 -8.92
CA HIS A 149 -8.66 -4.65 -10.31
C HIS A 149 -7.34 -4.90 -11.06
N VAL A 150 -7.27 -6.04 -11.75
CA VAL A 150 -6.09 -6.43 -12.55
C VAL A 150 -5.86 -5.42 -13.67
N GLY A 151 -4.62 -4.96 -13.82
CA GLY A 151 -4.18 -4.04 -14.86
C GLY A 151 -4.45 -2.56 -14.57
N THR A 152 -5.38 -2.22 -13.67
CA THR A 152 -5.79 -0.84 -13.39
C THR A 152 -5.47 -0.36 -11.98
N THR A 153 -5.48 -1.24 -10.96
CA THR A 153 -5.06 -0.85 -9.62
C THR A 153 -3.54 -0.77 -9.54
N HIS A 154 -3.02 0.41 -9.24
CA HIS A 154 -1.60 0.69 -9.07
C HIS A 154 -1.12 0.29 -7.68
N VAL A 155 0.15 -0.11 -7.55
CA VAL A 155 0.78 -0.40 -6.27
C VAL A 155 2.06 0.42 -6.13
N TRP A 156 2.21 1.10 -5.00
CA TRP A 156 3.41 1.86 -4.65
C TRP A 156 3.94 1.36 -3.31
N VAL A 157 5.15 0.81 -3.30
CA VAL A 157 5.82 0.39 -2.07
C VAL A 157 6.90 1.43 -1.73
N ILE A 158 6.73 2.13 -0.62
CA ILE A 158 7.68 3.10 -0.05
C ILE A 158 8.57 2.34 0.94
N PRO A 159 9.90 2.28 0.72
CA PRO A 159 10.81 1.54 1.59
C PRO A 159 10.90 2.19 2.97
N ARG A 160 11.29 1.41 3.98
CA ARG A 160 11.82 1.99 5.22
C ARG A 160 12.99 2.90 4.88
N GLN A 161 12.93 4.16 5.33
CA GLN A 161 14.11 5.01 5.34
C GLN A 161 15.19 4.30 6.15
N GLN A 162 16.38 4.11 5.57
CA GLN A 162 17.52 3.69 6.38
C GLN A 162 17.73 4.80 7.41
N GLN A 163 17.65 4.49 8.71
CA GLN A 163 18.21 5.38 9.72
C GLN A 163 19.62 5.70 9.26
N HIS A 164 19.86 6.97 8.92
CA HIS A 164 21.20 7.42 8.59
C HIS A 164 22.12 6.94 9.72
N LYS A 165 23.17 6.20 9.36
CA LYS A 165 24.36 6.03 10.21
C LYS A 165 25.00 7.41 10.44
N LYS A 166 24.40 8.20 11.30
CA LYS A 166 25.00 9.22 12.16
C LYS A 166 24.65 8.67 13.53
N ASP A 167 25.47 7.81 14.12
CA ASP A 167 26.60 8.19 14.95
C ASP A 167 27.57 7.00 15.04
N ALA A 168 28.70 7.06 14.33
CA ALA A 168 29.84 6.16 14.52
C ALA A 168 31.08 6.72 13.83
N LYS A 169 31.40 7.98 14.12
CA LYS A 169 32.73 8.58 13.96
C LYS A 169 32.80 9.72 14.96
N ASP A 170 33.23 9.40 16.17
CA ASP A 170 33.90 10.27 17.13
C ASP A 170 34.36 9.37 18.29
N GLU A 171 35.39 8.57 18.02
CA GLU A 171 36.35 8.04 19.01
C GLU A 171 37.76 8.12 18.41
#